data_AF-A0A9P4IHU0-F1
#
_entry.id   AF-A0A9P4IHU0-F1
#
_cell.length_a   1.000
_cell.length_b   1.000
_cell.length_c   1.000
_cell.angle_alpha   90.00
_cell.angle_beta   90.00
_cell.angle_gamma   90.00
#
_symmetry.space_group_name_H-M   'P 1'
#
loop_
_entity.id
_entity.type
_entity.pdbx_description
1 polymer ?
#
loop_
_entity_poly.entity_id
_entity_poly.type
_entity_poly.pdbx_seq_one_letter_code
_entity_poly.pdbx_strand_id
1 'polypeptide(L)'
;MRAYGLFYGALFGSLAIETAGQFNNPPSVLIWCGKAYNANNASFNPGGWLSPPEKSDVPLLDLRVYPRFQVYTASEDSATLVVDVEVSYRTGMPLCDYGGNNSVFYDTRSPGPPQLHLTVSDAADSSVLISNAAVPLGSIGEELSISLGDLPAQSLPRDLEVTASLDGCTKTFKISTQILRVPDRTDGGTVTKLDRKNGGLLVQDYKTAGSPLQPLLPYSYYVDWGGWLMNSTSQMNVFKSYGFNIIHIVPPGGPEPFNWTQFDAFMDRADELQLWVMYDMRNTYLNLSSLEEQVNHLKSRKSLLTWYTADEPDGNSDPLNGTTLAYQKLRELDPYRPVSLVLNCYNFHFPEYTAGADIIMEDVYPIATNLTFSDQWNTTCNTTYGDCGCDDCFAPPGSIEDVRKRYEAFDDYESWLGWKEGPPKPIWGVPQAFGGSEYWKRPPTATEEAAMAMLRINNGAKGIVAWNWPTTMELANVTGMLARSLTQPAVTETLLGSQPIKLETNLADSKIDARLWRAKGKMLLSIVAVTTAGSDGEVVVQLPKKIDKVDSVVWGAGDSWNVHGKELRKSVLSGYEVDVFFVS
;
A
#
# COMPACT_ATOMS: atom_id res chain seq x y z
N MET A 1 20.78 31.70 1.82
CA MET A 1 19.64 31.81 2.76
C MET A 1 18.71 33.00 2.44
N ARG A 2 18.58 33.37 1.16
CA ARG A 2 17.51 34.20 0.57
C ARG A 2 17.38 33.76 -0.89
N ALA A 3 16.15 33.71 -1.42
CA ALA A 3 15.75 33.35 -2.78
C ALA A 3 15.64 31.85 -3.14
N TYR A 4 14.73 31.12 -2.47
CA TYR A 4 14.10 29.88 -3.00
C TYR A 4 12.66 29.79 -2.51
N GLY A 5 11.89 30.87 -2.67
CA GLY A 5 10.52 31.00 -2.12
C GLY A 5 9.48 31.50 -3.12
N LEU A 6 9.76 31.44 -4.42
CA LEU A 6 8.86 31.91 -5.47
C LEU A 6 8.92 30.91 -6.61
N PHE A 7 8.00 29.94 -6.60
CA PHE A 7 7.46 29.15 -7.73
C PHE A 7 6.83 27.79 -7.34
N TYR A 8 6.49 27.56 -6.07
CA TYR A 8 5.62 26.43 -5.67
C TYR A 8 4.43 26.90 -4.84
N GLY A 9 3.84 28.03 -5.25
CA GLY A 9 2.38 28.05 -5.34
C GLY A 9 2.09 27.46 -6.71
N ALA A 10 2.16 26.13 -6.83
CA ALA A 10 1.52 25.50 -7.96
C ALA A 10 0.08 26.00 -7.89
N LEU A 11 -0.37 26.66 -8.96
CA LEU A 11 -1.79 26.77 -9.16
C LEU A 11 -2.32 25.34 -8.97
N PHE A 12 -3.11 25.13 -7.92
CA PHE A 12 -4.15 24.10 -7.86
C PHE A 12 -5.18 24.43 -8.96
N GLY A 13 -4.69 24.38 -10.19
CA GLY A 13 -5.39 24.56 -11.44
C GLY A 13 -5.19 23.30 -12.25
N SER A 14 -5.33 22.14 -11.61
CA SER A 14 -6.08 21.08 -12.25
C SER A 14 -7.39 21.73 -12.67
N LEU A 15 -7.71 21.61 -13.97
CA LEU A 15 -9.07 21.87 -14.43
C LEU A 15 -9.95 20.91 -13.64
N ALA A 16 -10.45 21.36 -12.48
CA ALA A 16 -11.56 20.73 -11.81
C ALA A 16 -12.68 20.77 -12.84
N ILE A 17 -12.83 19.68 -13.58
CA ILE A 17 -14.03 19.45 -14.36
C ILE A 17 -15.09 19.35 -13.27
N GLU A 18 -15.77 20.46 -12.99
CA GLU A 18 -16.94 20.45 -12.12
C GLU A 18 -17.93 19.47 -12.74
N THR A 19 -17.90 18.21 -12.28
CA THR A 19 -18.95 17.23 -12.54
C THR A 19 -20.12 17.66 -11.68
N ALA A 20 -20.86 18.66 -12.17
CA ALA A 20 -21.98 19.25 -11.45
C ALA A 20 -22.94 18.15 -10.96
N GLY A 21 -23.10 18.07 -9.63
CA GLY A 21 -23.98 17.08 -8.99
C GLY A 21 -23.38 15.71 -8.72
N GLN A 22 -22.07 15.48 -8.95
CA GLN A 22 -21.40 14.24 -8.52
C GLN A 22 -21.28 14.15 -6.99
N PHE A 23 -21.03 15.28 -6.33
CA PHE A 23 -20.84 15.36 -4.87
C PHE A 23 -21.85 16.29 -4.22
N ASN A 24 -21.85 16.30 -2.88
CA ASN A 24 -22.81 17.06 -2.07
C ASN A 24 -22.53 18.57 -1.99
N ASN A 25 -21.49 19.08 -2.66
CA ASN A 25 -21.14 20.49 -2.59
C ASN A 25 -22.20 21.37 -3.28
N PRO A 26 -22.57 22.51 -2.68
CA PRO A 26 -23.41 23.49 -3.36
C PRO A 26 -22.74 23.99 -4.65
N PRO A 27 -23.53 24.45 -5.66
CA PRO A 27 -22.97 25.00 -6.89
C PRO A 27 -21.92 26.09 -6.59
N SER A 28 -20.79 26.08 -7.30
CA SER A 28 -19.65 27.00 -7.15
C SER A 28 -18.85 26.90 -5.84
N VAL A 29 -19.15 25.92 -4.97
CA VAL A 29 -18.35 25.67 -3.77
C VAL A 29 -17.26 24.66 -4.10
N LEU A 30 -16.00 25.11 -4.06
CA LEU A 30 -14.83 24.22 -4.19
C LEU A 30 -14.70 23.33 -2.94
N ILE A 31 -14.25 22.11 -3.17
CA ILE A 31 -14.11 21.08 -2.13
C ILE A 31 -12.74 20.42 -2.15
N TRP A 32 -12.31 19.97 -0.97
CA TRP A 32 -11.19 19.06 -0.74
C TRP A 32 -11.70 17.95 0.16
N CYS A 33 -11.50 16.68 -0.21
CA CYS A 33 -12.08 15.53 0.52
C CYS A 33 -13.60 15.65 0.75
N GLY A 34 -14.30 16.25 -0.24
CA GLY A 34 -15.73 16.53 -0.17
C GLY A 34 -16.15 17.69 0.76
N LYS A 35 -15.21 18.39 1.39
CA LYS A 35 -15.46 19.48 2.35
C LYS A 35 -15.19 20.84 1.73
N ALA A 36 -16.05 21.82 1.99
CA ALA A 36 -15.71 23.21 1.70
C ALA A 36 -14.52 23.65 2.56
N TYR A 37 -13.53 24.29 1.95
CA TYR A 37 -12.34 24.75 2.66
C TYR A 37 -12.22 26.28 2.76
N ASN A 38 -12.89 27.06 1.91
CA ASN A 38 -12.83 28.52 1.97
C ASN A 38 -13.67 29.11 3.11
N ALA A 39 -13.14 30.11 3.81
CA ALA A 39 -13.78 30.78 4.96
C ALA A 39 -15.17 31.39 4.70
N ASN A 40 -15.51 31.70 3.45
CA ASN A 40 -16.81 32.28 3.11
C ASN A 40 -17.88 31.22 2.77
N ASN A 41 -17.50 29.95 2.67
CA ASN A 41 -18.44 28.86 2.41
C ASN A 41 -18.96 28.25 3.72
N ALA A 42 -20.21 27.77 3.70
CA ALA A 42 -20.77 27.02 4.83
C ALA A 42 -20.30 25.55 4.79
N SER A 43 -20.20 24.94 5.97
CA SER A 43 -20.01 23.49 6.11
C SER A 43 -21.23 22.71 5.61
N PHE A 44 -21.01 21.50 5.12
CA PHE A 44 -22.06 20.55 4.76
C PHE A 44 -21.55 19.11 4.90
N ASN A 45 -22.46 18.13 4.84
CA ASN A 45 -22.06 16.73 4.89
C ASN A 45 -21.43 16.30 3.54
N PRO A 46 -20.15 15.91 3.49
CA PRO A 46 -19.48 15.51 2.25
C PRO A 46 -20.16 14.34 1.53
N GLY A 47 -20.78 13.42 2.27
CA GLY A 47 -21.20 12.13 1.72
C GLY A 47 -19.99 11.25 1.36
N GLY A 48 -20.24 10.15 0.63
CA GLY A 48 -19.16 9.30 0.09
C GLY A 48 -18.38 8.46 1.10
N TRP A 49 -18.69 8.57 2.40
CA TRP A 49 -18.01 7.78 3.43
C TRP A 49 -18.38 6.30 3.32
N LEU A 50 -17.36 5.44 3.29
CA LEU A 50 -17.55 4.01 3.47
C LEU A 50 -17.85 3.73 4.95
N SER A 51 -18.94 3.01 5.19
CA SER A 51 -19.33 2.58 6.54
C SER A 51 -19.15 1.07 6.68
N PRO A 52 -18.89 0.55 7.90
CA PRO A 52 -18.83 -0.88 8.12
C PRO A 52 -20.16 -1.53 7.70
N PRO A 53 -20.14 -2.67 6.99
CA PRO A 53 -21.35 -3.38 6.63
C PRO A 53 -22.17 -3.73 7.88
N GLU A 54 -23.49 -3.77 7.70
CA GLU A 54 -24.41 -4.16 8.78
C GLU A 54 -23.99 -5.51 9.36
N LYS A 55 -24.02 -5.59 10.69
CA LYS A 55 -23.67 -6.83 11.38
C LYS A 55 -24.78 -7.86 11.14
N SER A 56 -24.41 -9.02 10.64
CA SER A 56 -25.30 -10.17 10.51
C SER A 56 -25.61 -10.80 11.88
N ASP A 57 -26.82 -11.33 12.03
CA ASP A 57 -27.23 -12.11 13.21
C ASP A 57 -26.68 -13.55 13.19
N VAL A 58 -26.15 -14.00 12.04
CA VAL A 58 -25.58 -15.33 11.84
C VAL A 58 -24.14 -15.23 11.36
N PRO A 59 -23.28 -16.23 11.64
CA PRO A 59 -21.95 -16.27 11.05
C PRO A 59 -22.03 -16.37 9.52
N LEU A 60 -21.11 -15.69 8.85
CA LEU A 60 -20.95 -15.65 7.40
C LEU A 60 -19.60 -16.29 7.03
N LEU A 61 -19.56 -16.97 5.89
CA LEU A 61 -18.33 -17.40 5.22
C LEU A 61 -17.86 -16.28 4.30
N ASP A 62 -16.76 -15.60 4.65
CA ASP A 62 -16.03 -14.70 3.76
C ASP A 62 -14.96 -15.53 3.04
N LEU A 63 -15.36 -16.15 1.92
CA LEU A 63 -14.49 -16.97 1.09
C LEU A 63 -13.84 -16.09 0.03
N ARG A 64 -12.50 -16.05 0.02
CA ARG A 64 -11.71 -15.37 -1.02
C ARG A 64 -10.78 -16.37 -1.67
N VAL A 65 -10.74 -16.35 -3.00
CA VAL A 65 -9.78 -17.12 -3.78
C VAL A 65 -9.20 -16.20 -4.84
N TYR A 66 -7.89 -16.05 -4.88
CA TYR A 66 -7.20 -15.17 -5.84
C TYR A 66 -5.82 -15.70 -6.19
N PRO A 67 -5.29 -15.43 -7.39
CA PRO A 67 -3.93 -15.82 -7.70
C PRO A 67 -2.94 -15.07 -6.80
N ARG A 68 -1.89 -15.77 -6.34
CA ARG A 68 -0.81 -15.20 -5.54
C ARG A 68 -0.14 -14.02 -6.23
N PHE A 69 0.04 -14.08 -7.54
CA PHE A 69 0.57 -12.98 -8.33
C PHE A 69 -0.50 -12.42 -9.26
N GLN A 70 -0.46 -11.12 -9.50
CA GLN A 70 -1.40 -10.44 -10.41
C GLN A 70 -1.23 -10.86 -11.87
N VAL A 71 -0.07 -11.44 -12.24
CA VAL A 71 0.24 -11.92 -13.58
C VAL A 71 1.20 -13.11 -13.57
N TYR A 72 0.98 -14.05 -14.48
CA TYR A 72 1.89 -15.15 -14.82
C TYR A 72 2.28 -15.06 -16.30
N THR A 73 3.43 -15.62 -16.68
CA THR A 73 3.93 -15.63 -18.07
C THR A 73 3.79 -17.00 -18.73
N ALA A 74 3.99 -17.06 -20.05
CA ALA A 74 3.91 -18.30 -20.82
C ALA A 74 4.98 -19.32 -20.41
N SER A 75 6.14 -18.85 -19.96
CA SER A 75 7.24 -19.68 -19.44
C SER A 75 6.98 -20.27 -18.06
N GLU A 76 5.87 -19.92 -17.39
CA GLU A 76 5.48 -20.52 -16.12
C GLU A 76 4.48 -21.66 -16.32
N ASP A 77 4.80 -22.81 -15.73
CA ASP A 77 3.99 -24.04 -15.84
C ASP A 77 2.99 -24.21 -14.68
N SER A 78 3.09 -23.38 -13.64
CA SER A 78 2.20 -23.46 -12.49
C SER A 78 1.90 -22.08 -11.91
N ALA A 79 0.74 -21.98 -11.27
CA ALA A 79 0.32 -20.83 -10.50
C ALA A 79 -0.07 -21.28 -9.09
N THR A 80 -0.10 -20.31 -8.17
CA THR A 80 -0.63 -20.52 -6.82
C THR A 80 -1.89 -19.68 -6.67
N LEU A 81 -2.96 -20.30 -6.19
CA LEU A 81 -4.14 -19.62 -5.66
C LEU A 81 -3.98 -19.49 -4.15
N VAL A 82 -4.31 -18.32 -3.63
CA VAL A 82 -4.40 -18.02 -2.20
C VAL A 82 -5.87 -18.14 -1.82
N VAL A 83 -6.13 -18.80 -0.69
CA VAL A 83 -7.48 -19.09 -0.20
C VAL A 83 -7.63 -18.58 1.23
N ASP A 84 -8.58 -17.68 1.42
CA ASP A 84 -9.01 -17.19 2.73
C ASP A 84 -10.41 -17.76 3.02
N VAL A 85 -10.58 -18.42 4.17
CA VAL A 85 -11.79 -19.12 4.58
C VAL A 85 -12.26 -18.56 5.91
N GLU A 86 -12.59 -17.28 5.94
CA GLU A 86 -12.86 -16.58 7.19
C GLU A 86 -14.32 -16.70 7.65
N VAL A 87 -14.50 -16.68 8.98
CA VAL A 87 -15.83 -16.53 9.58
C VAL A 87 -16.01 -15.07 9.96
N SER A 88 -16.92 -14.39 9.27
CA SER A 88 -17.22 -12.98 9.45
C SER A 88 -18.66 -12.79 9.94
N TYR A 89 -18.93 -11.64 10.56
CA TYR A 89 -20.30 -11.20 10.88
C TYR A 89 -20.68 -9.94 10.09
N ARG A 90 -19.88 -9.54 9.10
CA ARG A 90 -20.12 -8.32 8.31
C ARG A 90 -20.11 -8.59 6.81
N THR A 91 -19.25 -9.49 6.36
CA THR A 91 -19.00 -9.80 4.95
C THR A 91 -19.16 -11.29 4.70
N GLY A 92 -19.50 -11.68 3.47
CA GLY A 92 -19.60 -13.09 3.08
C GLY A 92 -21.03 -13.60 2.92
N MET A 93 -21.16 -14.93 2.87
CA MET A 93 -22.42 -15.64 2.65
C MET A 93 -22.85 -16.38 3.91
N PRO A 94 -24.15 -16.46 4.28
CA PRO A 94 -24.58 -17.17 5.49
C PRO A 94 -24.06 -18.59 5.59
N LEU A 95 -23.36 -18.87 6.69
CA LEU A 95 -22.73 -20.15 6.97
C LEU A 95 -23.79 -21.15 7.48
N CYS A 96 -24.30 -22.00 6.58
CA CYS A 96 -25.30 -23.07 6.82
C CYS A 96 -26.51 -22.67 7.71
N ASP A 97 -27.40 -23.61 8.03
CA ASP A 97 -28.59 -23.30 8.84
C ASP A 97 -28.23 -23.30 10.33
N TYR A 98 -27.72 -22.17 10.79
CA TYR A 98 -27.54 -21.88 12.21
C TYR A 98 -28.91 -21.98 12.93
N GLY A 99 -29.08 -22.95 13.84
CA GLY A 99 -30.24 -23.00 14.74
C GLY A 99 -31.24 -24.14 14.57
N GLY A 100 -30.98 -25.17 13.76
CA GLY A 100 -31.74 -26.42 13.85
C GLY A 100 -31.33 -27.23 15.08
N ASN A 101 -32.27 -27.84 15.82
CA ASN A 101 -32.02 -28.69 17.01
C ASN A 101 -31.05 -29.89 16.78
N ASN A 102 -30.57 -30.11 15.55
CA ASN A 102 -29.59 -31.12 15.15
C ASN A 102 -28.29 -30.54 14.54
N SER A 103 -28.03 -29.23 14.66
CA SER A 103 -26.86 -28.58 14.06
C SER A 103 -25.58 -28.84 14.86
N VAL A 104 -24.91 -29.96 14.57
CA VAL A 104 -23.55 -30.25 15.06
C VAL A 104 -22.55 -29.51 14.15
N PHE A 105 -22.51 -28.18 14.22
CA PHE A 105 -21.57 -27.37 13.43
C PHE A 105 -20.12 -27.50 13.94
N TYR A 106 -19.98 -27.77 15.23
CA TYR A 106 -18.75 -28.16 15.87
C TYR A 106 -19.01 -29.47 16.60
N ASP A 107 -18.53 -30.60 16.08
CA ASP A 107 -18.25 -31.70 16.99
C ASP A 107 -17.07 -31.24 17.85
N THR A 108 -17.34 -30.79 19.07
CA THR A 108 -16.31 -30.40 20.05
C THR A 108 -15.35 -31.54 20.39
N ARG A 109 -15.62 -32.77 19.90
CA ARG A 109 -14.74 -33.94 20.00
C ARG A 109 -13.79 -34.09 18.80
N SER A 110 -14.00 -33.35 17.70
CA SER A 110 -13.04 -33.32 16.59
C SER A 110 -11.84 -32.44 16.96
N PRO A 111 -10.60 -32.92 16.79
CA PRO A 111 -9.39 -32.22 17.24
C PRO A 111 -8.99 -31.00 16.39
N GLY A 112 -9.74 -30.64 15.35
CA GLY A 112 -9.41 -29.53 14.44
C GLY A 112 -10.64 -28.82 13.87
N PRO A 113 -10.45 -27.62 13.29
CA PRO A 113 -11.53 -26.86 12.66
C PRO A 113 -12.17 -27.65 11.50
N PRO A 114 -13.48 -27.45 11.23
CA PRO A 114 -14.15 -28.00 10.06
C PRO A 114 -13.39 -27.68 8.77
N GLN A 115 -13.43 -28.59 7.79
CA GLN A 115 -12.73 -28.41 6.52
C GLN A 115 -13.72 -27.99 5.43
N LEU A 116 -13.43 -26.88 4.77
CA LEU A 116 -14.11 -26.49 3.54
C LEU A 116 -13.45 -27.24 2.37
N HIS A 117 -14.27 -27.90 1.56
CA HIS A 117 -13.83 -28.65 0.38
C HIS A 117 -14.06 -27.83 -0.89
N LEU A 118 -12.96 -27.38 -1.51
CA LEU A 118 -12.98 -26.51 -2.68
C LEU A 118 -12.70 -27.27 -3.98
N THR A 119 -13.43 -26.91 -5.02
CA THR A 119 -13.16 -27.29 -6.42
C THR A 119 -13.06 -26.02 -7.25
N VAL A 120 -11.99 -25.90 -8.03
CA VAL A 120 -11.74 -24.77 -8.94
C VAL A 120 -11.76 -25.28 -10.36
N SER A 121 -12.53 -24.63 -11.23
CA SER A 121 -12.65 -24.98 -12.65
C SER A 121 -12.51 -23.76 -13.56
N ASP A 122 -12.03 -23.96 -14.79
CA ASP A 122 -12.09 -22.93 -15.83
C ASP A 122 -13.55 -22.68 -16.21
N ALA A 123 -13.98 -21.42 -16.17
CA ALA A 123 -15.37 -21.04 -16.46
C ALA A 123 -15.75 -21.26 -17.94
N ALA A 124 -14.77 -21.30 -18.85
CA ALA A 124 -15.02 -21.43 -20.28
C ALA A 124 -15.40 -22.84 -20.72
N ASP A 125 -14.80 -23.87 -20.11
CA ASP A 125 -14.97 -25.27 -20.51
C ASP A 125 -15.26 -26.24 -19.36
N SER A 126 -15.35 -25.74 -18.12
CA SER A 126 -15.57 -26.54 -16.90
C SER A 126 -14.47 -27.55 -16.60
N SER A 127 -13.28 -27.42 -17.19
CA SER A 127 -12.12 -28.24 -16.83
C SER A 127 -11.71 -27.98 -15.38
N VAL A 128 -11.46 -29.05 -14.63
CA VAL A 128 -11.17 -28.97 -13.19
C VAL A 128 -9.66 -28.76 -12.99
N LEU A 129 -9.31 -27.62 -12.39
CA LEU A 129 -7.92 -27.26 -12.06
C LEU A 129 -7.53 -27.72 -10.65
N ILE A 130 -8.48 -27.68 -9.71
CA ILE A 130 -8.34 -28.22 -8.35
C ILE A 130 -9.59 -29.03 -8.04
N SER A 131 -9.41 -30.26 -7.55
CA SER A 131 -10.52 -31.12 -7.14
C SER A 131 -10.47 -31.37 -5.64
N ASN A 132 -11.54 -31.01 -4.94
CA ASN A 132 -11.81 -31.35 -3.54
C ASN A 132 -10.67 -31.01 -2.55
N ALA A 133 -10.02 -29.86 -2.71
CA ALA A 133 -9.00 -29.40 -1.77
C ALA A 133 -9.63 -29.06 -0.41
N ALA A 134 -9.12 -29.67 0.66
CA ALA A 134 -9.57 -29.39 2.02
C ALA A 134 -8.81 -28.19 2.59
N VAL A 135 -9.54 -27.17 3.02
CA VAL A 135 -9.00 -25.94 3.62
C VAL A 135 -9.70 -25.68 4.96
N PRO A 136 -8.96 -25.47 6.06
CA PRO A 136 -9.55 -25.24 7.37
C PRO A 136 -10.46 -24.00 7.42
N LEU A 137 -11.64 -24.11 8.03
CA LEU A 137 -12.45 -22.95 8.37
C LEU A 137 -11.69 -22.06 9.38
N GLY A 138 -11.60 -20.77 9.10
CA GLY A 138 -10.86 -19.77 9.88
C GLY A 138 -9.40 -19.57 9.46
N SER A 139 -8.93 -20.22 8.39
CA SER A 139 -7.58 -19.99 7.85
C SER A 139 -7.54 -18.82 6.87
N ILE A 140 -6.39 -18.14 6.82
CA ILE A 140 -6.08 -17.04 5.90
C ILE A 140 -4.75 -17.35 5.23
N GLY A 141 -4.67 -17.16 3.92
CA GLY A 141 -3.44 -17.26 3.15
C GLY A 141 -3.04 -18.68 2.78
N GLU A 142 -3.99 -19.63 2.75
CA GLU A 142 -3.71 -21.02 2.34
C GLU A 142 -3.37 -21.07 0.85
N GLU A 143 -2.39 -21.90 0.47
CA GLU A 143 -1.85 -21.92 -0.90
C GLU A 143 -2.21 -23.21 -1.62
N LEU A 144 -2.89 -23.10 -2.76
CA LEU A 144 -3.22 -24.21 -3.64
C LEU A 144 -2.54 -24.04 -4.99
N SER A 145 -1.75 -25.02 -5.41
CA SER A 145 -1.08 -24.99 -6.71
C SER A 145 -2.00 -25.48 -7.83
N ILE A 146 -1.93 -24.82 -8.99
CA ILE A 146 -2.61 -25.22 -10.23
C ILE A 146 -1.61 -25.34 -11.37
N SER A 147 -1.88 -26.25 -12.31
CA SER A 147 -1.14 -26.33 -13.57
C SER A 147 -1.59 -25.20 -14.50
N LEU A 148 -0.63 -24.52 -15.12
CA LEU A 148 -0.89 -23.55 -16.19
C LEU A 148 -0.74 -24.16 -17.58
N GLY A 149 -0.21 -25.39 -17.71
CA GLY A 149 0.21 -25.99 -18.98
C GLY A 149 -0.86 -25.93 -20.07
N ASP A 150 -2.12 -26.20 -19.71
CA ASP A 150 -3.25 -26.25 -20.64
C ASP A 150 -3.97 -24.90 -20.80
N LEU A 151 -3.64 -23.89 -19.97
CA LEU A 151 -4.25 -22.56 -20.04
C LEU A 151 -3.48 -21.68 -21.03
N PRO A 152 -4.05 -21.28 -22.18
CA PRO A 152 -3.30 -20.51 -23.17
C PRO A 152 -2.92 -19.11 -22.64
N ALA A 153 -1.73 -18.66 -23.03
CA ALA A 153 -1.27 -17.31 -22.74
C ALA A 153 -2.01 -16.29 -23.62
N GLN A 154 -2.59 -15.26 -23.01
CA GLN A 154 -3.42 -14.23 -23.66
C GLN A 154 -3.40 -12.93 -22.86
N SER A 155 -3.80 -11.82 -23.48
CA SER A 155 -3.81 -10.48 -22.84
C SER A 155 -4.96 -10.27 -21.85
N LEU A 156 -6.03 -11.07 -21.95
CA LEU A 156 -7.22 -10.95 -21.09
C LEU A 156 -7.22 -12.02 -19.98
N PRO A 157 -7.66 -11.68 -18.77
CA PRO A 157 -7.80 -12.66 -17.70
C PRO A 157 -8.76 -13.80 -18.08
N ARG A 158 -8.53 -14.98 -17.51
CA ARG A 158 -9.46 -16.12 -17.57
C ARG A 158 -10.25 -16.20 -16.27
N ASP A 159 -11.57 -16.31 -16.41
CA ASP A 159 -12.48 -16.52 -15.29
C ASP A 159 -12.38 -17.96 -14.80
N LEU A 160 -12.27 -18.11 -13.48
CA LEU A 160 -12.31 -19.38 -12.77
C LEU A 160 -13.55 -19.40 -11.88
N GLU A 161 -14.26 -20.52 -11.88
CA GLU A 161 -15.34 -20.78 -10.94
C GLU A 161 -14.80 -21.55 -9.74
N VAL A 162 -15.14 -21.09 -8.54
CA VAL A 162 -14.82 -21.78 -7.29
C VAL A 162 -16.12 -22.25 -6.67
N THR A 163 -16.20 -23.55 -6.44
CA THR A 163 -17.28 -24.16 -5.67
C THR A 163 -16.72 -24.70 -4.37
N ALA A 164 -17.43 -24.48 -3.27
CA ALA A 164 -17.01 -24.95 -1.97
C ALA A 164 -18.17 -25.61 -1.21
N SER A 165 -17.86 -26.67 -0.47
CA SER A 165 -18.81 -27.41 0.35
C SER A 165 -18.23 -27.66 1.73
N LEU A 166 -19.09 -27.71 2.74
CA LEU A 166 -18.71 -27.96 4.11
C LEU A 166 -19.49 -29.18 4.59
N ASP A 167 -18.82 -30.14 5.24
CA ASP A 167 -19.49 -31.34 5.75
C ASP A 167 -20.63 -30.97 6.71
N GLY A 168 -21.79 -31.60 6.54
CA GLY A 168 -23.00 -31.28 7.30
C GLY A 168 -23.75 -30.03 6.83
N CYS A 169 -23.22 -29.27 5.87
CA CYS A 169 -23.91 -28.18 5.20
C CYS A 169 -24.62 -28.69 3.93
N THR A 170 -25.91 -28.36 3.78
CA THR A 170 -26.67 -28.63 2.55
C THR A 170 -26.44 -27.58 1.46
N LYS A 171 -25.86 -26.42 1.81
CA LYS A 171 -25.55 -25.33 0.88
C LYS A 171 -24.16 -25.51 0.29
N THR A 172 -24.04 -25.22 -1.01
CA THR A 172 -22.77 -25.06 -1.72
C THR A 172 -22.50 -23.57 -1.87
N PHE A 173 -21.27 -23.15 -1.61
CA PHE A 173 -20.82 -21.78 -1.83
C PHE A 173 -20.20 -21.67 -3.22
N LYS A 174 -20.43 -20.53 -3.87
CA LYS A 174 -19.90 -20.25 -5.21
C LYS A 174 -19.36 -18.83 -5.26
N ILE A 175 -18.12 -18.70 -5.72
CA ILE A 175 -17.50 -17.41 -6.05
C ILE A 175 -16.76 -17.53 -7.38
N SER A 176 -16.43 -16.41 -7.99
CA SER A 176 -15.55 -16.35 -9.16
C SER A 176 -14.21 -15.72 -8.78
N THR A 177 -13.18 -16.06 -9.54
CA THR A 177 -11.88 -15.38 -9.50
C THR A 177 -11.30 -15.33 -10.90
N GLN A 178 -10.20 -14.61 -11.08
CA GLN A 178 -9.54 -14.46 -12.36
C GLN A 178 -8.06 -14.80 -12.27
N ILE A 179 -7.55 -15.47 -13.29
CA ILE A 179 -6.12 -15.67 -13.49
C ILE A 179 -5.67 -15.08 -14.81
N LEU A 180 -4.54 -14.37 -14.79
CA LEU A 180 -3.95 -13.80 -15.99
C LEU A 180 -2.62 -14.49 -16.30
N ARG A 181 -2.57 -15.19 -17.44
CA ARG A 181 -1.37 -15.74 -18.04
C ARG A 181 -1.10 -15.03 -19.36
N VAL A 182 -0.04 -14.24 -19.43
CA VAL A 182 0.34 -13.45 -20.61
C VAL A 182 1.51 -14.09 -21.37
N PRO A 183 1.73 -13.75 -22.65
CA PRO A 183 2.94 -14.16 -23.35
C PRO A 183 4.23 -13.76 -22.62
N ASP A 184 5.33 -14.46 -22.90
CA ASP A 184 6.63 -13.96 -22.46
C ASP A 184 6.98 -12.66 -23.19
N ARG A 185 7.65 -11.74 -22.50
CA ARG A 185 8.09 -10.49 -23.12
C ARG A 185 9.22 -10.74 -24.12
N THR A 186 9.03 -10.25 -25.34
CA THR A 186 10.03 -10.29 -26.42
C THR A 186 10.49 -8.90 -26.86
N ASP A 187 9.89 -7.85 -26.28
CA ASP A 187 10.14 -6.45 -26.60
C ASP A 187 11.26 -5.81 -25.76
N GLY A 188 11.92 -6.60 -24.91
CA GLY A 188 12.99 -6.15 -24.03
C GLY A 188 12.52 -5.54 -22.71
N GLY A 189 11.21 -5.43 -22.48
CA GLY A 189 10.66 -4.99 -21.19
C GLY A 189 10.71 -6.06 -20.10
N THR A 190 10.37 -5.66 -18.89
CA THR A 190 10.39 -6.50 -17.68
C THR A 190 8.98 -6.82 -17.18
N VAL A 191 8.90 -7.77 -16.24
CA VAL A 191 7.68 -8.11 -15.51
C VAL A 191 7.89 -7.77 -14.04
N THR A 192 6.96 -7.03 -13.46
CA THR A 192 6.91 -6.74 -12.02
C THR A 192 5.77 -7.55 -11.44
N LYS A 193 6.06 -8.50 -10.55
CA LYS A 193 5.00 -9.27 -9.88
C LYS A 193 4.66 -8.66 -8.53
N LEU A 194 3.37 -8.48 -8.28
CA LEU A 194 2.82 -8.15 -6.98
C LEU A 194 2.38 -9.44 -6.30
N ASP A 195 3.00 -9.76 -5.15
CA ASP A 195 2.54 -10.83 -4.25
C ASP A 195 1.28 -10.34 -3.52
N ARG A 196 0.10 -10.84 -3.89
CA ARG A 196 -1.19 -10.49 -3.29
C ARG A 196 -1.40 -11.06 -1.89
N LYS A 197 -0.60 -12.04 -1.47
CA LYS A 197 -0.68 -12.61 -0.11
C LYS A 197 0.06 -11.74 0.90
N ASN A 198 1.28 -11.34 0.56
CA ASN A 198 2.14 -10.57 1.46
C ASN A 198 2.32 -9.10 1.06
N GLY A 199 1.79 -8.69 -0.09
CA GLY A 199 1.79 -7.32 -0.60
C GLY A 199 3.10 -6.83 -1.25
N GLY A 200 4.16 -7.63 -1.24
CA GLY A 200 5.49 -7.23 -1.74
C GLY A 200 5.63 -7.31 -3.26
N LEU A 201 6.58 -6.55 -3.81
CA LEU A 201 6.96 -6.66 -5.21
C LEU A 201 8.09 -7.67 -5.41
N LEU A 202 8.04 -8.37 -6.54
CA LEU A 202 9.10 -9.22 -7.06
C LEU A 202 9.51 -8.71 -8.44
N VAL A 203 10.82 -8.55 -8.63
CA VAL A 203 11.41 -8.07 -9.89
C VAL A 203 12.57 -8.96 -10.31
N GLN A 204 12.85 -8.98 -11.60
CA GLN A 204 14.02 -9.66 -12.15
C GLN A 204 15.22 -8.70 -12.20
N ASP A 205 16.44 -9.19 -11.95
CA ASP A 205 17.62 -8.45 -12.35
C ASP A 205 17.75 -8.48 -13.89
N TYR A 206 17.30 -7.40 -14.52
CA TYR A 206 17.27 -7.28 -15.97
C TYR A 206 18.65 -7.07 -16.62
N LYS A 207 19.73 -6.96 -15.85
CA LYS A 207 21.11 -7.05 -16.39
C LYS A 207 21.62 -8.49 -16.48
N THR A 208 20.98 -9.41 -15.75
CA THR A 208 21.36 -10.82 -15.70
C THR A 208 20.24 -11.66 -16.30
N ALA A 209 20.37 -12.02 -17.58
CA ALA A 209 19.36 -12.80 -18.29
C ALA A 209 19.02 -14.10 -17.55
N GLY A 210 17.72 -14.35 -17.34
CA GLY A 210 17.23 -15.54 -16.64
C GLY A 210 17.44 -15.51 -15.12
N SER A 211 17.79 -14.36 -14.53
CA SER A 211 17.88 -14.25 -13.06
C SER A 211 16.54 -14.56 -12.38
N PRO A 212 16.55 -15.18 -11.20
CA PRO A 212 15.32 -15.42 -10.46
C PRO A 212 14.69 -14.11 -9.99
N LEU A 213 13.36 -14.09 -9.88
CA LEU A 213 12.64 -13.00 -9.23
C LEU A 213 13.14 -12.78 -7.80
N GLN A 214 13.39 -11.52 -7.45
CA GLN A 214 13.85 -11.09 -6.14
C GLN A 214 12.85 -10.11 -5.52
N PRO A 215 12.61 -10.18 -4.20
CA PRO A 215 11.85 -9.17 -3.48
C PRO A 215 12.46 -7.77 -3.61
N LEU A 216 11.61 -6.79 -3.88
CA LEU A 216 11.95 -5.37 -3.90
C LEU A 216 11.07 -4.66 -2.88
N LEU A 217 11.66 -4.14 -1.80
CA LEU A 217 11.02 -3.17 -0.92
C LEU A 217 11.29 -1.77 -1.48
N PRO A 218 10.32 -1.09 -2.11
CA PRO A 218 10.55 0.22 -2.70
C PRO A 218 10.82 1.25 -1.60
N TYR A 219 11.92 2.00 -1.72
CA TYR A 219 12.27 3.08 -0.80
C TYR A 219 12.85 4.26 -1.58
N SER A 220 12.15 5.40 -1.59
CA SER A 220 12.49 6.54 -2.43
C SER A 220 11.74 7.83 -2.03
N TYR A 221 11.63 8.74 -3.00
CA TYR A 221 10.96 10.01 -2.98
C TYR A 221 10.14 10.23 -4.26
N TYR A 222 9.14 11.09 -4.17
CA TYR A 222 8.67 11.87 -5.31
C TYR A 222 9.74 12.91 -5.68
N VAL A 223 10.20 12.89 -6.92
CA VAL A 223 11.36 13.65 -7.41
C VAL A 223 10.89 14.72 -8.38
N ASP A 224 11.24 15.97 -8.08
CA ASP A 224 10.96 17.12 -8.94
C ASP A 224 11.68 17.00 -10.29
N TRP A 225 10.89 16.89 -11.36
CA TRP A 225 11.41 16.90 -12.72
C TRP A 225 11.99 18.27 -13.10
N GLY A 226 11.18 19.32 -12.93
CA GLY A 226 11.42 20.65 -13.51
C GLY A 226 12.58 21.40 -12.86
N GLY A 227 12.63 21.41 -11.53
CA GLY A 227 13.64 22.13 -10.78
C GLY A 227 14.96 21.36 -10.60
N TRP A 228 14.94 20.04 -10.74
CA TRP A 228 16.10 19.21 -10.38
C TRP A 228 16.53 18.23 -11.47
N LEU A 229 15.66 17.31 -11.87
CA LEU A 229 16.07 16.16 -12.69
C LEU A 229 16.33 16.52 -14.17
N MET A 230 15.50 17.40 -14.76
CA MET A 230 15.60 17.77 -16.18
C MET A 230 16.92 18.49 -16.52
N ASN A 231 17.58 19.07 -15.51
CA ASN A 231 18.82 19.82 -15.69
C ASN A 231 20.03 18.93 -15.93
N SER A 232 20.04 17.69 -15.40
CA SER A 232 21.13 16.73 -15.64
C SER A 232 20.79 15.34 -15.13
N THR A 233 20.88 14.33 -15.99
CA THR A 233 20.78 12.90 -15.60
C THR A 233 21.89 12.47 -14.64
N SER A 234 22.99 13.25 -14.52
CA SER A 234 24.05 12.99 -13.53
C SER A 234 23.54 13.07 -12.09
N GLN A 235 22.48 13.84 -11.85
CA GLN A 235 21.82 13.98 -10.54
C GLN A 235 21.26 12.64 -10.03
N MET A 236 20.89 11.73 -10.94
CA MET A 236 20.44 10.39 -10.57
C MET A 236 21.53 9.57 -9.87
N ASN A 237 22.82 9.87 -10.10
CA ASN A 237 23.91 9.25 -9.35
C ASN A 237 23.89 9.67 -7.88
N VAL A 238 23.65 10.96 -7.64
CA VAL A 238 23.54 11.51 -6.29
C VAL A 238 22.38 10.81 -5.59
N PHE A 239 21.21 10.76 -6.24
CA PHE A 239 20.04 10.07 -5.71
C PHE A 239 20.31 8.59 -5.39
N LYS A 240 20.86 7.84 -6.36
CA LYS A 240 21.22 6.43 -6.18
C LYS A 240 22.23 6.22 -5.06
N SER A 241 23.17 7.15 -4.86
CA SER A 241 24.20 7.05 -3.81
C SER A 241 23.63 7.10 -2.38
N TYR A 242 22.44 7.68 -2.19
CA TYR A 242 21.72 7.61 -0.91
C TYR A 242 21.14 6.22 -0.64
N GLY A 243 21.13 5.31 -1.62
CA GLY A 243 20.64 3.94 -1.46
C GLY A 243 19.20 3.74 -1.90
N PHE A 244 18.55 4.75 -2.49
CA PHE A 244 17.22 4.62 -3.06
C PHE A 244 17.23 3.65 -4.24
N ASN A 245 16.22 2.79 -4.31
CA ASN A 245 16.15 1.71 -5.29
C ASN A 245 15.05 1.91 -6.35
N ILE A 246 14.12 2.83 -6.11
CA ILE A 246 13.15 3.32 -7.09
C ILE A 246 13.32 4.83 -7.26
N ILE A 247 12.75 5.43 -8.31
CA ILE A 247 12.60 6.87 -8.52
C ILE A 247 11.20 7.16 -9.04
N HIS A 248 10.44 7.98 -8.32
CA HIS A 248 9.10 8.43 -8.71
C HIS A 248 9.21 9.86 -9.20
N ILE A 249 8.95 10.12 -10.46
CA ILE A 249 9.19 11.44 -11.07
C ILE A 249 7.89 12.22 -11.10
N VAL A 250 7.87 13.42 -10.55
CA VAL A 250 6.72 14.32 -10.65
C VAL A 250 6.76 15.03 -12.01
N PRO A 251 5.76 14.87 -12.89
CA PRO A 251 5.76 15.50 -14.20
C PRO A 251 5.64 17.03 -14.10
N PRO A 252 6.19 17.80 -15.06
CA PRO A 252 6.16 19.27 -15.11
C PRO A 252 4.77 19.91 -15.20
N GLY A 253 3.70 19.11 -15.39
CA GLY A 253 2.32 19.58 -15.52
C GLY A 253 1.92 19.90 -16.97
N GLY A 254 0.60 19.99 -17.20
CA GLY A 254 0.02 20.26 -18.52
C GLY A 254 -0.41 19.02 -19.30
N PRO A 255 -0.91 19.20 -20.55
CA PRO A 255 -1.43 18.11 -21.38
C PRO A 255 -0.35 17.19 -21.94
N GLU A 256 0.88 17.70 -22.06
CA GLU A 256 2.06 16.93 -22.47
C GLU A 256 2.86 16.57 -21.21
N PRO A 257 3.07 15.27 -20.92
CA PRO A 257 3.67 14.85 -19.66
C PRO A 257 5.15 15.20 -19.58
N PHE A 258 5.93 14.94 -20.64
CA PHE A 258 7.37 15.20 -20.69
C PHE A 258 7.83 15.53 -22.11
N ASN A 259 9.00 16.16 -22.23
CA ASN A 259 9.74 16.12 -23.49
C ASN A 259 10.33 14.72 -23.68
N TRP A 260 9.82 13.95 -24.65
CA TRP A 260 10.22 12.55 -24.84
C TRP A 260 11.71 12.34 -25.06
N THR A 261 12.41 13.24 -25.76
CA THR A 261 13.87 13.11 -25.95
C THR A 261 14.64 13.21 -24.63
N GLN A 262 14.25 14.15 -23.77
CA GLN A 262 14.86 14.29 -22.44
C GLN A 262 14.48 13.14 -21.52
N PHE A 263 13.21 12.71 -21.59
CA PHE A 263 12.71 11.60 -20.79
C PHE A 263 13.36 10.27 -21.19
N ASP A 264 13.59 10.04 -22.48
CA ASP A 264 14.30 8.85 -22.95
C ASP A 264 15.74 8.81 -22.44
N ALA A 265 16.45 9.94 -22.45
CA ALA A 265 17.78 10.02 -21.85
C ALA A 265 17.78 9.75 -20.34
N PHE A 266 16.70 10.15 -19.65
CA PHE A 266 16.48 9.80 -18.25
C PHE A 266 16.27 8.27 -18.08
N MET A 267 15.40 7.67 -18.89
CA MET A 267 15.12 6.22 -18.84
C MET A 267 16.36 5.39 -19.16
N ASP A 268 17.17 5.81 -20.13
CA ASP A 268 18.46 5.19 -20.44
C ASP A 268 19.38 5.23 -19.22
N ARG A 269 19.41 6.35 -18.49
CA ARG A 269 20.21 6.46 -17.26
C ARG A 269 19.65 5.60 -16.13
N ALA A 270 18.32 5.47 -16.00
CA ALA A 270 17.68 4.60 -15.03
C ALA A 270 18.06 3.12 -15.29
N ASP A 271 18.05 2.69 -16.55
CA ASP A 271 18.49 1.37 -16.99
C ASP A 271 19.97 1.12 -16.60
N GLU A 272 20.85 2.07 -16.89
CA GLU A 272 22.28 1.99 -16.54
C GLU A 272 22.50 1.86 -15.02
N LEU A 273 21.73 2.59 -14.20
CA LEU A 273 21.90 2.63 -12.75
C LEU A 273 21.20 1.49 -12.00
N GLN A 274 20.41 0.66 -12.67
CA GLN A 274 19.47 -0.24 -11.97
C GLN A 274 18.62 0.52 -10.94
N LEU A 275 18.06 1.63 -11.40
CA LEU A 275 17.13 2.44 -10.62
C LEU A 275 15.75 2.24 -11.23
N TRP A 276 14.87 1.59 -10.48
CA TRP A 276 13.51 1.31 -10.91
C TRP A 276 12.69 2.60 -11.03
N VAL A 277 11.83 2.72 -12.03
CA VAL A 277 11.05 3.92 -12.30
C VAL A 277 9.58 3.65 -11.99
N MET A 278 9.01 4.50 -11.16
CA MET A 278 7.57 4.65 -10.96
C MET A 278 7.10 5.80 -11.83
N TYR A 279 6.36 5.47 -12.91
CA TYR A 279 5.98 6.46 -13.92
C TYR A 279 4.65 7.12 -13.57
N ASP A 280 4.69 8.44 -13.41
CA ASP A 280 3.60 9.25 -12.89
C ASP A 280 2.79 9.91 -14.01
N MET A 281 1.48 9.62 -14.01
CA MET A 281 0.50 10.12 -14.96
C MET A 281 -0.50 11.10 -14.33
N ARG A 282 -0.24 11.63 -13.12
CA ARG A 282 -1.22 12.38 -12.31
C ARG A 282 -1.99 13.47 -13.05
N ASN A 283 -1.36 14.14 -14.01
CA ASN A 283 -1.96 15.24 -14.76
C ASN A 283 -2.70 14.79 -16.05
N THR A 284 -2.54 13.53 -16.46
CA THR A 284 -2.97 13.03 -17.78
C THR A 284 -3.82 11.77 -17.73
N TYR A 285 -3.96 11.11 -16.58
CA TYR A 285 -4.58 9.78 -16.48
C TYR A 285 -6.05 9.74 -16.91
N LEU A 286 -6.79 10.86 -16.81
CA LEU A 286 -8.16 10.99 -17.30
C LEU A 286 -8.27 11.02 -18.84
N ASN A 287 -7.18 11.33 -19.55
CA ASN A 287 -7.13 11.33 -21.01
C ASN A 287 -6.60 9.97 -21.50
N LEU A 288 -7.50 9.04 -21.80
CA LEU A 288 -7.14 7.68 -22.22
C LEU A 288 -6.29 7.62 -23.49
N SER A 289 -6.41 8.61 -24.39
CA SER A 289 -5.57 8.69 -25.59
C SER A 289 -4.13 9.07 -25.23
N SER A 290 -3.95 10.04 -24.32
CA SER A 290 -2.62 10.41 -23.80
C SER A 290 -1.99 9.26 -23.02
N LEU A 291 -2.79 8.57 -22.19
CA LEU A 291 -2.35 7.38 -21.47
C LEU A 291 -1.86 6.30 -22.44
N GLU A 292 -2.60 6.03 -23.51
CA GLU A 292 -2.19 5.05 -24.52
C GLU A 292 -0.85 5.40 -25.21
N GLU A 293 -0.65 6.66 -25.57
CA GLU A 293 0.60 7.15 -26.14
C GLU A 293 1.79 6.91 -25.19
N GLN A 294 1.64 7.36 -23.94
CA GLN A 294 2.69 7.25 -22.92
C GLN A 294 3.05 5.78 -22.63
N VAL A 295 2.05 4.90 -22.50
CA VAL A 295 2.27 3.48 -22.24
C VAL A 295 2.97 2.80 -23.41
N ASN A 296 2.53 3.06 -24.64
CA ASN A 296 3.16 2.46 -25.82
C ASN A 296 4.61 2.93 -26.01
N HIS A 297 4.95 4.14 -25.59
CA HIS A 297 6.33 4.65 -25.61
C HIS A 297 7.22 3.97 -24.56
N LEU A 298 6.68 3.66 -23.38
CA LEU A 298 7.49 3.29 -22.20
C LEU A 298 7.40 1.83 -21.75
N LYS A 299 6.37 1.07 -22.13
CA LYS A 299 6.13 -0.28 -21.57
C LYS A 299 7.27 -1.28 -21.79
N SER A 300 8.08 -1.08 -22.83
CA SER A 300 9.25 -1.90 -23.15
C SER A 300 10.54 -1.49 -22.41
N ARG A 301 10.50 -0.42 -21.61
CA ARG A 301 11.63 0.02 -20.79
C ARG A 301 11.92 -1.00 -19.68
N LYS A 302 13.20 -1.28 -19.45
CA LYS A 302 13.66 -2.32 -18.51
C LYS A 302 13.48 -1.90 -17.06
N SER A 303 13.85 -0.65 -16.76
CA SER A 303 13.71 -0.05 -15.43
C SER A 303 12.30 0.32 -15.03
N LEU A 304 11.28 0.21 -15.91
CA LEU A 304 9.91 0.54 -15.52
C LEU A 304 9.37 -0.48 -14.52
N LEU A 305 8.96 -0.02 -13.34
CA LEU A 305 8.50 -0.85 -12.24
C LEU A 305 6.98 -0.93 -12.16
N THR A 306 6.34 0.23 -12.07
CA THR A 306 4.90 0.39 -11.80
C THR A 306 4.39 1.66 -12.48
N TRP A 307 3.09 1.67 -12.81
CA TRP A 307 2.38 2.85 -13.28
C TRP A 307 1.74 3.56 -12.08
N TYR A 308 1.81 4.88 -12.05
CA TYR A 308 1.14 5.72 -11.06
C TYR A 308 0.12 6.60 -11.77
N THR A 309 -1.17 6.42 -11.48
CA THR A 309 -2.25 7.08 -12.22
C THR A 309 -2.58 8.44 -11.63
N ALA A 310 -2.98 8.48 -10.36
CA ALA A 310 -3.60 9.65 -9.76
C ALA A 310 -2.92 10.06 -8.46
N ASP A 311 -2.83 11.38 -8.29
CA ASP A 311 -2.32 12.04 -7.09
C ASP A 311 -3.51 12.65 -6.36
N GLU A 312 -3.90 12.06 -5.23
CA GLU A 312 -5.03 12.51 -4.39
C GLU A 312 -6.32 12.74 -5.19
N PRO A 313 -6.81 11.77 -6.02
CA PRO A 313 -8.04 11.94 -6.79
C PRO A 313 -9.27 12.14 -5.88
N ASP A 314 -9.20 11.64 -4.65
CA ASP A 314 -10.18 11.84 -3.57
C ASP A 314 -10.14 13.27 -3.02
N GLY A 315 -8.96 13.85 -2.84
CA GLY A 315 -8.76 15.24 -2.46
C GLY A 315 -9.26 16.20 -3.54
N ASN A 316 -8.74 16.01 -4.75
CA ASN A 316 -9.07 16.78 -5.96
C ASN A 316 -10.51 16.61 -6.43
N SER A 317 -11.25 15.64 -5.87
CA SER A 317 -12.63 15.34 -6.24
C SER A 317 -12.76 15.02 -7.74
N ASP A 318 -11.83 14.21 -8.24
CA ASP A 318 -11.82 13.75 -9.62
C ASP A 318 -13.06 12.87 -9.91
N PRO A 319 -13.44 12.67 -11.19
CA PRO A 319 -14.55 11.78 -11.55
C PRO A 319 -14.41 10.39 -10.93
N LEU A 320 -15.48 9.88 -10.29
CA LEU A 320 -15.45 8.62 -9.53
C LEU A 320 -15.05 7.39 -10.36
N ASN A 321 -15.27 7.43 -11.68
CA ASN A 321 -14.87 6.35 -12.59
C ASN A 321 -13.48 6.55 -13.23
N GLY A 322 -12.81 7.69 -12.98
CA GLY A 322 -11.57 8.07 -13.65
C GLY A 322 -10.43 7.08 -13.41
N THR A 323 -10.21 6.71 -12.15
CA THR A 323 -9.16 5.74 -11.77
C THR A 323 -9.43 4.37 -12.40
N THR A 324 -10.68 3.91 -12.38
CA THR A 324 -11.10 2.62 -12.96
C THR A 324 -10.90 2.58 -14.48
N LEU A 325 -11.28 3.64 -15.20
CA LEU A 325 -11.10 3.72 -16.66
C LEU A 325 -9.62 3.71 -17.05
N ALA A 326 -8.78 4.47 -16.33
CA ALA A 326 -7.34 4.49 -16.54
C ALA A 326 -6.71 3.12 -16.26
N TYR A 327 -7.10 2.47 -15.16
CA TYR A 327 -6.64 1.14 -14.80
C TYR A 327 -6.96 0.10 -15.87
N GLN A 328 -8.21 0.04 -16.33
CA GLN A 328 -8.62 -0.88 -17.40
C GLN A 328 -7.78 -0.69 -18.66
N LYS A 329 -7.53 0.55 -19.06
CA LYS A 329 -6.69 0.86 -20.22
C LYS A 329 -5.22 0.46 -20.01
N LEU A 330 -4.65 0.68 -18.83
CA LEU A 330 -3.30 0.24 -18.50
C LEU A 330 -3.18 -1.29 -18.56
N ARG A 331 -4.17 -2.03 -18.02
CA ARG A 331 -4.18 -3.50 -18.05
C ARG A 331 -4.31 -4.05 -19.47
N GLU A 332 -5.04 -3.36 -20.35
CA GLU A 332 -5.11 -3.70 -21.79
C GLU A 332 -3.74 -3.55 -22.48
N LEU A 333 -3.01 -2.47 -22.18
CA LEU A 333 -1.80 -2.07 -22.89
C LEU A 333 -0.50 -2.68 -22.35
N ASP A 334 -0.39 -2.86 -21.03
CA ASP A 334 0.77 -3.41 -20.31
C ASP A 334 0.33 -4.24 -19.08
N PRO A 335 -0.17 -5.48 -19.27
CA PRO A 335 -0.64 -6.35 -18.19
C PRO A 335 0.47 -6.84 -17.22
N TYR A 336 1.73 -6.54 -17.52
CA TYR A 336 2.92 -7.08 -16.85
C TYR A 336 3.31 -6.34 -15.56
N ARG A 337 2.62 -5.24 -15.23
CA ARG A 337 2.99 -4.37 -14.12
C ARG A 337 1.77 -3.97 -13.28
N PRO A 338 1.98 -3.70 -11.98
CA PRO A 338 0.94 -3.16 -11.14
C PRO A 338 0.68 -1.68 -11.45
N VAL A 339 -0.50 -1.20 -11.01
CA VAL A 339 -0.90 0.20 -11.05
C VAL A 339 -1.08 0.72 -9.63
N SER A 340 -0.69 1.96 -9.38
CA SER A 340 -0.69 2.61 -8.07
C SER A 340 -1.31 4.02 -8.14
N LEU A 341 -1.81 4.49 -7.01
CA LEU A 341 -2.28 5.87 -6.78
C LEU A 341 -2.12 6.23 -5.31
N VAL A 342 -2.11 7.52 -4.97
CA VAL A 342 -2.12 7.98 -3.56
C VAL A 342 -3.48 8.58 -3.21
N LEU A 343 -3.89 8.38 -1.95
CA LEU A 343 -5.08 8.97 -1.34
C LEU A 343 -4.69 9.80 -0.12
N ASN A 344 -5.31 10.98 0.00
CA ASN A 344 -5.12 11.89 1.14
C ASN A 344 -6.29 11.90 2.11
N CYS A 345 -7.50 11.62 1.62
CA CYS A 345 -8.69 11.75 2.42
C CYS A 345 -8.85 10.59 3.40
N TYR A 346 -9.42 10.87 4.56
CA TYR A 346 -9.62 9.85 5.58
C TYR A 346 -10.65 8.81 5.16
N ASN A 347 -11.75 9.23 4.51
CA ASN A 347 -12.83 8.35 4.09
C ASN A 347 -13.74 9.02 3.04
N PHE A 348 -13.25 9.31 1.84
CA PHE A 348 -14.06 9.95 0.81
C PHE A 348 -14.05 9.14 -0.49
N HIS A 349 -15.15 8.43 -0.77
CA HIS A 349 -15.30 7.54 -1.94
C HIS A 349 -14.13 6.55 -2.11
N PHE A 350 -13.65 6.01 -0.98
CA PHE A 350 -12.57 5.02 -0.95
C PHE A 350 -12.81 3.84 -1.92
N PRO A 351 -14.01 3.21 -1.98
CA PRO A 351 -14.27 2.12 -2.92
C PRO A 351 -14.04 2.54 -4.37
N GLU A 352 -14.58 3.67 -4.79
CA GLU A 352 -14.55 4.14 -6.17
C GLU A 352 -13.14 4.53 -6.60
N TYR A 353 -12.42 5.29 -5.77
CA TYR A 353 -11.07 5.73 -6.12
C TYR A 353 -10.07 4.57 -6.12
N THR A 354 -10.15 3.65 -5.16
CA THR A 354 -9.22 2.51 -5.08
C THR A 354 -9.53 1.38 -6.07
N ALA A 355 -10.70 1.36 -6.71
CA ALA A 355 -11.04 0.36 -7.73
C ALA A 355 -10.08 0.39 -8.94
N GLY A 356 -9.40 1.52 -9.17
CA GLY A 356 -8.42 1.70 -10.24
C GLY A 356 -6.96 1.44 -9.87
N ALA A 357 -6.68 0.65 -8.82
CA ALA A 357 -5.30 0.39 -8.38
C ALA A 357 -5.06 -1.05 -7.89
N ASP A 358 -3.84 -1.53 -8.11
CA ASP A 358 -3.29 -2.72 -7.46
C ASP A 358 -2.60 -2.37 -6.14
N ILE A 359 -2.09 -1.13 -5.99
CA ILE A 359 -1.36 -0.63 -4.82
C ILE A 359 -1.97 0.70 -4.40
N ILE A 360 -2.37 0.82 -3.14
CA ILE A 360 -2.86 2.07 -2.57
C ILE A 360 -1.70 2.75 -1.85
N MET A 361 -1.52 4.06 -2.02
CA MET A 361 -0.57 4.84 -1.23
C MET A 361 -1.33 5.79 -0.31
N GLU A 362 -0.78 6.06 0.88
CA GLU A 362 -1.31 7.11 1.77
C GLU A 362 -0.25 8.18 2.04
N ASP A 363 -0.68 9.43 2.20
CA ASP A 363 0.17 10.60 2.42
C ASP A 363 -0.22 11.42 3.66
N VAL A 364 -0.31 10.75 4.81
CA VAL A 364 -0.55 11.42 6.09
C VAL A 364 0.69 12.21 6.56
N TYR A 365 0.52 13.53 6.67
CA TYR A 365 1.57 14.49 7.03
C TYR A 365 1.27 15.24 8.35
N PRO A 366 1.55 14.66 9.53
CA PRO A 366 1.15 15.24 10.81
C PRO A 366 2.17 16.24 11.41
N ILE A 367 3.34 16.45 10.79
CA ILE A 367 4.44 17.17 11.44
C ILE A 367 4.31 18.68 11.24
N ALA A 368 4.29 19.41 12.36
CA ALA A 368 4.31 20.87 12.38
C ALA A 368 3.15 21.55 11.62
N THR A 369 1.99 20.89 11.60
CA THR A 369 0.72 21.43 11.13
C THR A 369 -0.27 21.60 12.29
N ASN A 370 -1.32 22.41 12.11
CA ASN A 370 -2.45 22.50 13.02
C ASN A 370 -3.61 21.68 12.46
N LEU A 371 -3.90 20.54 13.09
CA LEU A 371 -4.90 19.59 12.60
C LEU A 371 -6.36 20.06 12.78
N THR A 372 -6.58 21.11 13.57
CA THR A 372 -7.95 21.58 13.91
C THR A 372 -8.30 22.93 13.28
N PHE A 373 -7.31 23.64 12.72
CA PHE A 373 -7.53 24.94 12.11
C PHE A 373 -6.50 25.22 11.01
N SER A 374 -6.99 25.62 9.85
CA SER A 374 -6.20 25.95 8.68
C SER A 374 -5.81 27.42 8.70
N ASP A 375 -4.51 27.70 8.94
CA ASP A 375 -3.97 29.06 8.83
C ASP A 375 -4.06 29.59 7.37
N GLN A 376 -3.98 28.68 6.38
CA GLN A 376 -4.06 28.98 4.95
C GLN A 376 -5.44 29.46 4.52
N TRP A 377 -6.49 28.75 4.96
CA TRP A 377 -7.86 29.03 4.55
C TRP A 377 -8.68 29.82 5.57
N ASN A 378 -8.13 30.01 6.77
CA ASN A 378 -8.80 30.64 7.91
C ASN A 378 -10.12 29.93 8.27
N THR A 379 -10.08 28.60 8.35
CA THR A 379 -11.22 27.72 8.64
C THR A 379 -10.89 26.69 9.70
N THR A 380 -11.89 26.30 10.49
CA THR A 380 -11.78 25.11 11.35
C THR A 380 -11.76 23.85 10.47
N CYS A 381 -10.93 22.88 10.82
CA CYS A 381 -10.91 21.57 10.16
C CYS A 381 -11.66 20.54 11.01
N ASN A 382 -12.62 19.86 10.40
CA ASN A 382 -13.39 18.77 10.99
C ASN A 382 -13.98 17.89 9.87
N THR A 383 -14.85 16.95 10.23
CA THR A 383 -15.45 15.98 9.31
C THR A 383 -16.38 16.59 8.26
N THR A 384 -16.68 17.90 8.31
CA THR A 384 -17.63 18.59 7.41
C THR A 384 -17.11 19.90 6.83
N TYR A 385 -15.92 20.35 7.21
CA TYR A 385 -15.40 21.68 6.84
C TYR A 385 -13.89 21.79 6.99
N GLY A 386 -13.28 22.63 6.17
CA GLY A 386 -11.86 22.97 6.22
C GLY A 386 -10.95 21.99 5.49
N ASP A 387 -9.72 22.45 5.23
CA ASP A 387 -8.59 21.65 4.76
C ASP A 387 -7.33 22.07 5.53
N CYS A 388 -6.71 21.10 6.22
CA CYS A 388 -5.52 21.28 7.05
C CYS A 388 -4.31 20.48 6.54
N GLY A 389 -4.39 19.91 5.32
CA GLY A 389 -3.36 19.05 4.71
C GLY A 389 -3.29 17.62 5.26
N CYS A 390 -3.96 17.32 6.37
CA CYS A 390 -4.08 16.00 6.97
C CYS A 390 -5.54 15.76 7.29
N ASP A 391 -6.28 15.15 6.36
CA ASP A 391 -7.73 15.03 6.46
C ASP A 391 -8.15 14.14 7.65
N ASP A 392 -9.07 14.67 8.46
CA ASP A 392 -9.58 14.08 9.71
C ASP A 392 -8.49 13.46 10.61
N CYS A 393 -7.31 14.08 10.64
CA CYS A 393 -6.25 13.80 11.59
C CYS A 393 -6.54 14.48 12.94
N PHE A 394 -6.25 13.81 14.05
CA PHE A 394 -6.62 14.29 15.40
C PHE A 394 -5.64 13.92 16.49
N ALA A 395 -4.43 13.48 16.13
CA ALA A 395 -3.38 13.20 17.09
C ALA A 395 -3.06 14.44 17.93
N PRO A 396 -2.82 14.28 19.24
CA PRO A 396 -2.42 15.40 20.08
C PRO A 396 -1.07 15.97 19.60
N PRO A 397 -0.78 17.25 19.87
CA PRO A 397 0.50 17.86 19.52
C PRO A 397 1.68 17.02 20.03
N GLY A 398 2.64 16.75 19.13
CA GLY A 398 3.80 15.92 19.44
C GLY A 398 3.54 14.42 19.42
N SER A 399 2.49 13.96 18.73
CA SER A 399 2.22 12.57 18.41
C SER A 399 2.11 12.39 16.89
N ILE A 400 2.56 11.24 16.39
CA ILE A 400 2.41 10.82 14.98
C ILE A 400 1.39 9.68 14.82
N GLU A 401 0.50 9.50 15.81
CA GLU A 401 -0.46 8.39 15.83
C GLU A 401 -1.38 8.35 14.60
N ASP A 402 -1.69 9.49 13.97
CA ASP A 402 -2.54 9.52 12.77
C ASP A 402 -1.96 8.73 11.60
N VAL A 403 -0.62 8.59 11.53
CA VAL A 403 0.03 7.72 10.54
C VAL A 403 -0.44 6.28 10.70
N ARG A 404 -0.46 5.75 11.93
CA ARG A 404 -1.00 4.38 12.17
C ARG A 404 -2.49 4.33 11.88
N LYS A 405 -3.26 5.28 12.40
CA LYS A 405 -4.72 5.27 12.28
C LYS A 405 -5.18 5.25 10.82
N ARG A 406 -4.45 5.91 9.92
CA ARG A 406 -4.79 5.86 8.50
C ARG A 406 -4.60 4.47 7.89
N TYR A 407 -3.53 3.75 8.25
CA TYR A 407 -3.36 2.35 7.82
C TYR A 407 -4.46 1.47 8.37
N GLU A 408 -4.74 1.57 9.68
CA GLU A 408 -5.81 0.80 10.31
C GLU A 408 -7.16 1.08 9.65
N ALA A 409 -7.43 2.34 9.26
CA ALA A 409 -8.63 2.71 8.54
C ALA A 409 -8.67 2.10 7.12
N PHE A 410 -7.58 2.14 6.36
CA PHE A 410 -7.54 1.55 5.01
C PHE A 410 -7.66 0.01 5.06
N ASP A 411 -7.05 -0.64 6.04
CA ASP A 411 -7.22 -2.07 6.29
C ASP A 411 -8.68 -2.41 6.63
N ASP A 412 -9.32 -1.60 7.48
CA ASP A 412 -10.74 -1.73 7.80
C ASP A 412 -11.61 -1.56 6.54
N TYR A 413 -11.32 -0.56 5.70
CA TYR A 413 -12.07 -0.30 4.47
C TYR A 413 -11.95 -1.46 3.48
N GLU A 414 -10.73 -1.95 3.20
CA GLU A 414 -10.51 -3.13 2.36
C GLU A 414 -11.19 -4.38 2.94
N SER A 415 -11.25 -4.52 4.27
CA SER A 415 -12.02 -5.60 4.92
C SER A 415 -13.53 -5.45 4.68
N TRP A 416 -14.07 -4.24 4.80
CA TRP A 416 -15.50 -3.93 4.63
C TRP A 416 -16.00 -4.12 3.20
N LEU A 417 -15.13 -3.84 2.21
CA LEU A 417 -15.38 -4.15 0.81
C LEU A 417 -15.61 -5.65 0.56
N GLY A 418 -14.96 -6.51 1.35
CA GLY A 418 -15.18 -7.95 1.33
C GLY A 418 -14.66 -8.63 0.06
N TRP A 419 -15.02 -9.91 -0.12
CA TRP A 419 -14.60 -10.73 -1.27
C TRP A 419 -15.02 -10.21 -2.65
N LYS A 420 -15.97 -9.27 -2.74
CA LYS A 420 -16.51 -8.77 -4.01
C LYS A 420 -15.56 -7.81 -4.74
N GLU A 421 -14.71 -7.10 -3.99
CA GLU A 421 -13.77 -6.13 -4.55
C GLU A 421 -12.41 -6.77 -4.92
N GLY A 422 -12.29 -8.09 -4.75
CA GLY A 422 -11.14 -8.87 -5.16
C GLY A 422 -10.08 -9.07 -4.06
N PRO A 423 -8.81 -9.31 -4.43
CA PRO A 423 -7.74 -9.55 -3.47
C PRO A 423 -7.41 -8.26 -2.69
N PRO A 424 -6.94 -8.37 -1.43
CA PRO A 424 -6.45 -7.22 -0.68
C PRO A 424 -5.35 -6.47 -1.43
N LYS A 425 -5.43 -5.15 -1.44
CA LYS A 425 -4.41 -4.28 -2.05
C LYS A 425 -3.34 -3.92 -1.03
N PRO A 426 -2.04 -4.11 -1.32
CA PRO A 426 -0.99 -3.57 -0.47
C PRO A 426 -1.06 -2.05 -0.35
N ILE A 427 -0.67 -1.56 0.83
CA ILE A 427 -0.54 -0.13 1.10
C ILE A 427 0.94 0.25 1.08
N TRP A 428 1.28 1.38 0.45
CA TRP A 428 2.59 2.03 0.57
C TRP A 428 2.44 3.37 1.28
N GLY A 429 3.52 3.83 1.88
CA GLY A 429 3.53 5.09 2.61
C GLY A 429 4.25 6.21 1.90
N VAL A 430 3.72 7.41 2.06
CA VAL A 430 4.34 8.66 1.63
C VAL A 430 4.63 9.50 2.87
N PRO A 431 5.81 9.37 3.49
CA PRO A 431 6.20 10.23 4.61
C PRO A 431 6.38 11.69 4.20
N GLN A 432 6.07 12.60 5.12
CA GLN A 432 6.38 14.02 4.98
C GLN A 432 7.90 14.21 5.05
N ALA A 433 8.54 14.65 3.98
CA ALA A 433 9.95 15.03 3.97
C ALA A 433 10.16 16.47 3.48
N PHE A 434 9.15 17.31 3.71
CA PHE A 434 9.05 18.70 3.28
C PHE A 434 8.40 19.56 4.36
N GLY A 435 8.44 20.88 4.18
CA GLY A 435 7.70 21.85 4.99
C GLY A 435 8.23 23.27 4.83
N GLY A 436 7.62 24.22 5.53
CA GLY A 436 7.80 25.65 5.31
C GLY A 436 6.89 26.22 4.21
N SER A 437 5.83 25.50 3.86
CA SER A 437 4.83 25.86 2.84
C SER A 437 3.43 25.42 3.27
N GLU A 438 2.41 26.12 2.77
CA GLU A 438 0.98 25.81 2.95
C GLU A 438 0.60 25.58 4.43
N TYR A 439 0.40 24.32 4.83
CA TYR A 439 -0.05 23.91 6.16
C TYR A 439 1.10 23.62 7.14
N TRP A 440 2.27 23.21 6.63
CA TRP A 440 3.37 22.68 7.43
C TRP A 440 4.44 23.73 7.69
N LYS A 441 4.62 24.11 8.95
CA LYS A 441 5.48 25.24 9.35
C LYS A 441 6.99 24.96 9.19
N ARG A 442 7.38 23.69 9.19
CA ARG A 442 8.77 23.23 9.03
C ARG A 442 8.81 21.81 8.47
N PRO A 443 9.93 21.39 7.86
CA PRO A 443 10.19 19.98 7.64
C PRO A 443 10.32 19.20 8.96
N PRO A 444 10.16 17.87 8.92
CA PRO A 444 10.49 17.02 10.04
C PRO A 444 11.99 17.03 10.36
N THR A 445 12.29 16.68 11.60
CA THR A 445 13.63 16.29 12.06
C THR A 445 13.96 14.88 11.57
N ALA A 446 15.25 14.49 11.64
CA ALA A 446 15.65 13.13 11.27
C ALA A 446 14.88 12.04 12.05
N THR A 447 14.64 12.25 13.34
CA THR A 447 13.97 11.27 14.20
C THR A 447 12.47 11.18 13.89
N GLU A 448 11.81 12.32 13.65
CA GLU A 448 10.40 12.34 13.20
C GLU A 448 10.23 11.57 11.88
N GLU A 449 11.14 11.79 10.92
CA GLU A 449 11.11 11.11 9.62
C GLU A 449 11.29 9.59 9.76
N ALA A 450 12.27 9.16 10.54
CA ALA A 450 12.49 7.73 10.78
C ALA A 450 11.30 7.07 11.48
N ALA A 451 10.70 7.73 12.47
CA ALA A 451 9.53 7.23 13.17
C ALA A 451 8.31 7.16 12.24
N MET A 452 8.07 8.16 11.40
CA MET A 452 6.99 8.13 10.41
C MET A 452 7.16 7.00 9.40
N ALA A 453 8.36 6.78 8.86
CA ALA A 453 8.62 5.71 7.91
C ALA A 453 8.47 4.32 8.55
N MET A 454 9.03 4.11 9.73
CA MET A 454 8.95 2.81 10.41
C MET A 454 7.58 2.53 11.00
N LEU A 455 6.81 3.53 11.42
CA LEU A 455 5.43 3.33 11.85
C LEU A 455 4.55 2.85 10.69
N ARG A 456 4.80 3.31 9.46
CA ARG A 456 4.14 2.79 8.24
C ARG A 456 4.51 1.34 7.99
N ILE A 457 5.81 1.01 8.01
CA ILE A 457 6.28 -0.38 7.84
C ILE A 457 5.67 -1.30 8.90
N ASN A 458 5.64 -0.87 10.15
CA ASN A 458 5.03 -1.58 11.27
C ASN A 458 3.54 -1.91 11.03
N ASN A 459 2.82 -1.03 10.34
CA ASN A 459 1.41 -1.22 10.01
C ASN A 459 1.20 -1.77 8.60
N GLY A 460 2.20 -2.47 8.06
CA GLY A 460 2.04 -3.27 6.85
C GLY A 460 2.44 -2.58 5.56
N ALA A 461 3.01 -1.37 5.60
CA ALA A 461 3.47 -0.71 4.38
C ALA A 461 4.50 -1.57 3.62
N LYS A 462 4.30 -1.71 2.31
CA LYS A 462 5.16 -2.53 1.42
C LYS A 462 6.07 -1.71 0.52
N GLY A 463 6.08 -0.39 0.71
CA GLY A 463 6.97 0.56 0.07
C GLY A 463 6.88 1.92 0.76
N ILE A 464 7.94 2.72 0.62
CA ILE A 464 8.05 4.08 1.15
C ILE A 464 8.51 5.02 0.04
N VAL A 465 7.73 6.07 -0.25
CA VAL A 465 8.05 7.06 -1.28
C VAL A 465 7.78 8.45 -0.70
N ALA A 466 8.77 9.07 -0.06
CA ALA A 466 8.57 10.32 0.67
C ALA A 466 8.32 11.54 -0.25
N TRP A 467 7.50 12.49 0.21
CA TRP A 467 7.29 13.76 -0.48
C TRP A 467 8.13 14.87 0.15
N ASN A 468 9.06 15.54 -0.53
CA ASN A 468 9.58 15.28 -1.88
C ASN A 468 11.09 15.58 -1.96
N TRP A 469 11.68 15.28 -3.12
CA TRP A 469 13.10 15.49 -3.42
C TRP A 469 13.28 16.58 -4.50
N PRO A 470 14.27 17.49 -4.36
CA PRO A 470 15.27 17.56 -3.29
C PRO A 470 14.71 17.95 -1.92
N THR A 471 15.32 17.39 -0.86
CA THR A 471 15.00 17.72 0.54
C THR A 471 16.22 18.30 1.26
N THR A 472 16.09 18.57 2.56
CA THR A 472 17.21 19.01 3.40
C THR A 472 18.28 17.90 3.50
N MET A 473 19.53 18.29 3.74
CA MET A 473 20.63 17.32 3.90
C MET A 473 20.41 16.37 5.09
N GLU A 474 19.78 16.85 6.17
CA GLU A 474 19.42 16.02 7.33
C GLU A 474 18.45 14.91 6.93
N LEU A 475 17.37 15.27 6.22
CA LEU A 475 16.37 14.32 5.74
C LEU A 475 16.92 13.36 4.70
N ALA A 476 17.70 13.85 3.73
CA ALA A 476 18.36 13.00 2.74
C ALA A 476 19.28 11.94 3.39
N ASN A 477 20.01 12.33 4.45
CA ASN A 477 20.88 11.42 5.16
C ASN A 477 20.09 10.33 5.91
N VAL A 478 19.06 10.70 6.69
CA VAL A 478 18.31 9.72 7.48
C VAL A 478 17.52 8.76 6.60
N THR A 479 16.86 9.26 5.54
CA THR A 479 16.11 8.40 4.62
C THR A 479 17.02 7.53 3.78
N GLY A 480 18.20 8.02 3.38
CA GLY A 480 19.21 7.20 2.73
C GLY A 480 19.77 6.10 3.65
N MET A 481 19.95 6.39 4.94
CA MET A 481 20.33 5.36 5.93
C MET A 481 19.22 4.30 6.10
N LEU A 482 17.95 4.72 6.17
CA LEU A 482 16.81 3.80 6.23
C LEU A 482 16.71 2.95 4.97
N ALA A 483 16.80 3.56 3.79
CA ALA A 483 16.80 2.87 2.51
C ALA A 483 17.87 1.76 2.50
N ARG A 484 19.13 2.08 2.83
CA ARG A 484 20.21 1.09 2.88
C ARG A 484 20.02 0.01 3.94
N SER A 485 19.29 0.28 5.03
CA SER A 485 19.06 -0.67 6.12
C SER A 485 17.92 -1.63 5.78
N LEU A 486 16.80 -1.10 5.29
CA LEU A 486 15.59 -1.86 5.00
C LEU A 486 15.67 -2.65 3.68
N THR A 487 16.45 -2.15 2.72
CA THR A 487 16.67 -2.82 1.42
C THR A 487 17.76 -3.89 1.45
N GLN A 488 18.35 -4.18 2.62
CA GLN A 488 19.24 -5.33 2.76
C GLN A 488 18.47 -6.64 2.51
N PRO A 489 19.05 -7.63 1.81
CA PRO A 489 18.32 -8.84 1.41
C PRO A 489 17.62 -9.54 2.57
N ALA A 490 18.30 -9.72 3.71
CA ALA A 490 17.72 -10.38 4.88
C ALA A 490 16.53 -9.61 5.49
N VAL A 491 16.59 -8.28 5.49
CA VAL A 491 15.53 -7.41 6.03
C VAL A 491 14.34 -7.38 5.09
N THR A 492 14.59 -7.09 3.81
CA THR A 492 13.56 -7.08 2.75
C THR A 492 12.82 -8.42 2.66
N GLU A 493 13.53 -9.55 2.63
CA GLU A 493 12.90 -10.87 2.60
C GLU A 493 12.01 -11.14 3.83
N THR A 494 12.36 -10.56 4.98
CA THR A 494 11.59 -10.75 6.22
C THR A 494 10.34 -9.88 6.25
N LEU A 495 10.48 -8.60 5.89
CA LEU A 495 9.38 -7.63 5.83
C LEU A 495 8.35 -7.97 4.75
N LEU A 496 8.81 -8.46 3.60
CA LEU A 496 7.94 -8.82 2.47
C LEU A 496 7.51 -10.29 2.46
N GLY A 497 8.15 -11.15 3.26
CA GLY A 497 7.83 -12.58 3.33
C GLY A 497 6.74 -12.96 4.33
N SER A 498 6.26 -12.00 5.13
CA SER A 498 5.21 -12.23 6.14
C SER A 498 4.47 -10.93 6.46
N GLN A 499 3.28 -11.05 7.03
CA GLN A 499 2.56 -9.91 7.61
C GLN A 499 3.08 -9.56 9.01
N PRO A 500 3.05 -8.27 9.40
CA PRO A 500 3.48 -7.86 10.74
C PRO A 500 2.56 -8.43 11.82
N ILE A 501 3.16 -8.89 12.93
CA ILE A 501 2.44 -9.34 14.12
C ILE A 501 2.54 -8.24 15.18
N LYS A 502 1.39 -7.72 15.61
CA LYS A 502 1.31 -6.80 16.75
C LYS A 502 1.79 -7.47 18.04
N LEU A 503 2.71 -6.80 18.74
CA LEU A 503 3.20 -7.24 20.04
C LEU A 503 2.54 -6.41 21.14
N GLU A 504 2.16 -7.07 22.23
CA GLU A 504 1.67 -6.38 23.42
C GLU A 504 2.81 -5.67 24.14
N THR A 505 2.55 -4.47 24.65
CA THR A 505 3.49 -3.74 25.50
C THR A 505 2.84 -3.33 26.81
N ASN A 506 3.65 -2.99 27.81
CA ASN A 506 3.15 -2.42 29.06
C ASN A 506 2.67 -0.96 28.93
N LEU A 507 2.79 -0.35 27.75
CA LEU A 507 2.35 1.01 27.44
C LEU A 507 1.23 0.98 26.41
N ALA A 508 0.46 2.07 26.35
CA ALA A 508 -0.59 2.20 25.34
C ALA A 508 0.01 2.29 23.93
N ASP A 509 -0.73 1.81 22.93
CA ASP A 509 -0.35 1.89 21.53
C ASP A 509 -0.13 3.35 21.08
N SER A 510 -0.82 4.31 21.67
CA SER A 510 -0.61 5.75 21.42
C SER A 510 0.76 6.27 21.87
N LYS A 511 1.52 5.49 22.65
CA LYS A 511 2.89 5.80 23.07
C LYS A 511 3.94 4.96 22.35
N ILE A 512 3.75 3.64 22.27
CA ILE A 512 4.71 2.70 21.67
C ILE A 512 4.00 1.78 20.67
N ASP A 513 4.57 1.62 19.49
CA ASP A 513 4.15 0.62 18.53
C ASP A 513 5.25 -0.44 18.37
N ALA A 514 4.90 -1.71 18.59
CA ALA A 514 5.83 -2.84 18.51
C ALA A 514 5.30 -3.92 17.56
N ARG A 515 6.17 -4.39 16.67
CA ARG A 515 5.84 -5.38 15.63
C ARG A 515 6.92 -6.43 15.46
N LEU A 516 6.50 -7.61 15.04
CA LEU A 516 7.34 -8.77 14.75
C LEU A 516 7.02 -9.34 13.36
N TRP A 517 8.04 -9.65 12.58
CA TRP A 517 7.92 -10.43 11.35
C TRP A 517 8.59 -11.79 11.53
N ARG A 518 8.05 -12.80 10.83
CA ARG A 518 8.57 -14.18 10.85
C ARG A 518 8.65 -14.72 9.44
N ALA A 519 9.85 -14.82 8.90
CA ALA A 519 10.07 -15.38 7.59
C ALA A 519 11.36 -16.20 7.54
N LYS A 520 11.32 -17.38 6.90
CA LYS A 520 12.48 -18.26 6.70
C LYS A 520 13.30 -18.51 7.98
N GLY A 521 12.61 -18.70 9.11
CA GLY A 521 13.25 -18.95 10.41
C GLY A 521 13.87 -17.72 11.10
N LYS A 522 13.81 -16.54 10.48
CA LYS A 522 14.26 -15.27 11.08
C LYS A 522 13.10 -14.56 11.77
N MET A 523 13.43 -13.82 12.82
CA MET A 523 12.52 -12.93 13.54
C MET A 523 13.09 -11.52 13.53
N LEU A 524 12.37 -10.58 12.91
CA LEU A 524 12.73 -9.17 12.89
C LEU A 524 11.73 -8.42 13.77
N LEU A 525 12.23 -7.62 14.71
CA LEU A 525 11.40 -6.75 15.54
C LEU A 525 11.62 -5.29 15.16
N SER A 526 10.55 -4.52 15.25
CA SER A 526 10.57 -3.06 15.13
C SER A 526 9.75 -2.46 16.26
N ILE A 527 10.33 -1.49 16.95
CA ILE A 527 9.72 -0.79 18.08
C ILE A 527 9.86 0.72 17.82
N VAL A 528 8.74 1.43 17.83
CA VAL A 528 8.66 2.87 17.51
C VAL A 528 7.97 3.60 18.66
N ALA A 529 8.62 4.62 19.20
CA ALA A 529 7.95 5.59 20.05
C ALA A 529 7.10 6.55 19.18
N VAL A 530 5.82 6.68 19.51
CA VAL A 530 4.82 7.39 18.71
C VAL A 530 4.74 8.88 19.09
N THR A 531 5.41 9.28 20.18
CA THR A 531 5.34 10.65 20.70
C THR A 531 6.72 11.27 20.90
N THR A 532 6.74 12.61 20.93
CA THR A 532 7.90 13.43 21.32
C THR A 532 8.43 13.13 22.72
N ALA A 533 7.58 12.64 23.64
CA ALA A 533 7.99 12.33 25.01
C ALA A 533 8.69 10.96 25.11
N GLY A 534 8.40 10.04 24.20
CA GLY A 534 8.88 8.66 24.29
C GLY A 534 8.15 7.89 25.38
N SER A 535 8.91 7.23 26.27
CA SER A 535 8.38 6.51 27.43
C SER A 535 8.81 7.15 28.75
N ASP A 536 7.91 7.24 29.71
CA ASP A 536 8.18 7.78 31.05
C ASP A 536 8.77 6.73 32.03
N GLY A 537 9.16 5.55 31.53
CA GLY A 537 9.66 4.43 32.34
C GLY A 537 10.00 3.20 31.49
N GLU A 538 10.21 2.05 32.15
CA GLU A 538 10.59 0.81 31.48
C GLU A 538 9.56 0.40 30.42
N VAL A 539 10.06 0.06 29.23
CA VAL A 539 9.29 -0.50 28.14
C VAL A 539 9.48 -2.01 28.14
N VAL A 540 8.38 -2.74 28.22
CA VAL A 540 8.33 -4.21 28.20
C VAL A 540 7.50 -4.63 27.00
N VAL A 541 8.12 -5.35 26.08
CA VAL A 541 7.47 -5.92 24.89
C VAL A 541 7.33 -7.43 25.09
N GLN A 542 6.10 -7.93 24.97
CA GLN A 542 5.77 -9.34 25.12
C GLN A 542 5.96 -10.10 23.80
N LEU A 543 6.65 -11.23 23.86
CA LEU A 543 6.97 -12.06 22.70
C LEU A 543 6.15 -13.35 22.69
N PRO A 544 5.78 -13.87 21.49
CA PRO A 544 4.96 -15.08 21.41
C PRO A 544 5.69 -16.32 21.96
N LYS A 545 7.02 -16.34 21.82
CA LYS A 545 7.91 -17.41 22.27
C LYS A 545 9.12 -16.82 22.98
N LYS A 546 9.81 -17.67 23.74
CA LYS A 546 11.10 -17.30 24.33
C LYS A 546 12.10 -17.05 23.23
N ILE A 547 12.92 -16.03 23.41
CA ILE A 547 14.11 -15.74 22.60
C ILE A 547 15.32 -15.79 23.52
N ASP A 548 16.49 -16.06 22.94
CA ASP A 548 17.74 -16.19 23.69
C ASP A 548 18.50 -14.85 23.69
N LYS A 549 18.52 -14.13 22.57
CA LYS A 549 19.27 -12.88 22.42
C LYS A 549 18.80 -12.00 21.25
N VAL A 550 19.29 -10.77 21.24
CA VAL A 550 19.37 -9.92 20.03
C VAL A 550 20.54 -10.39 19.18
N ASP A 551 20.29 -10.70 17.91
CA ASP A 551 21.28 -11.23 16.98
C ASP A 551 22.07 -10.13 16.26
N SER A 552 21.35 -9.14 15.72
CA SER A 552 21.95 -8.02 15.01
C SER A 552 21.01 -6.82 14.96
N VAL A 553 21.58 -5.63 15.07
CA VAL A 553 20.86 -4.36 14.96
C VAL A 553 20.80 -3.93 13.51
N VAL A 554 19.59 -3.64 13.03
CA VAL A 554 19.32 -3.07 11.70
C VAL A 554 19.26 -1.55 11.79
N TRP A 555 18.61 -1.03 12.83
CA TRP A 555 18.47 0.41 13.08
C TRP A 555 18.37 0.70 14.58
N GLY A 556 18.84 1.88 14.99
CA GLY A 556 18.69 2.37 16.37
C GLY A 556 19.66 1.72 17.35
N ALA A 557 19.24 1.67 18.61
CA ALA A 557 20.00 1.16 19.74
C ALA A 557 19.48 -0.22 20.17
N GLY A 558 19.35 -1.18 19.23
CA GLY A 558 18.89 -2.54 19.52
C GLY A 558 19.67 -3.26 20.64
N ASP A 559 20.97 -2.96 20.78
CA ASP A 559 21.85 -3.52 21.82
C ASP A 559 21.50 -3.07 23.25
N SER A 560 20.62 -2.07 23.40
CA SER A 560 20.14 -1.59 24.71
C SER A 560 18.95 -2.37 25.26
N TRP A 561 18.40 -3.32 24.49
CA TRP A 561 17.29 -4.18 24.90
C TRP A 561 17.79 -5.44 25.62
N ASN A 562 17.18 -5.76 26.76
CA ASN A 562 17.49 -6.94 27.56
C ASN A 562 16.43 -8.02 27.37
N VAL A 563 16.87 -9.26 27.14
CA VAL A 563 16.00 -10.42 26.99
C VAL A 563 15.73 -11.07 28.34
N HIS A 564 14.46 -11.21 28.68
CA HIS A 564 14.00 -11.89 29.90
C HIS A 564 12.94 -12.94 29.56
N GLY A 565 13.39 -14.07 29.02
CA GLY A 565 12.50 -15.17 28.62
C GLY A 565 11.62 -14.80 27.44
N LYS A 566 10.35 -14.46 27.69
CA LYS A 566 9.39 -14.00 26.66
C LYS A 566 9.27 -12.47 26.58
N GLU A 567 10.13 -11.75 27.28
CA GLU A 567 10.05 -10.29 27.35
C GLU A 567 11.32 -9.65 26.79
N LEU A 568 11.14 -8.55 26.05
CA LEU A 568 12.18 -7.59 25.76
C LEU A 568 11.97 -6.35 26.61
N ARG A 569 13.02 -5.92 27.31
CA ARG A 569 12.96 -4.82 28.27
C ARG A 569 13.99 -3.74 27.94
N LYS A 570 13.57 -2.49 27.98
CA LYS A 570 14.46 -1.32 27.86
C LYS A 570 14.04 -0.25 28.85
N SER A 571 15.01 0.36 29.52
CA SER A 571 14.75 1.26 30.65
C SER A 571 13.90 2.47 30.27
N VAL A 572 14.19 3.07 29.10
CA VAL A 572 13.48 4.23 28.53
C VAL A 572 13.67 4.21 27.01
N LEU A 573 12.63 4.58 26.27
CA LEU A 573 12.68 5.02 24.87
C LEU A 573 12.53 6.54 24.80
N SER A 574 13.40 7.17 24.03
CA SER A 574 13.38 8.60 23.73
C SER A 574 12.20 8.94 22.81
N GLY A 575 11.89 10.24 22.70
CA GLY A 575 10.89 10.75 21.78
C GLY A 575 11.16 10.30 20.33
N TYR A 576 10.17 9.70 19.70
CA TYR A 576 10.25 9.17 18.34
C TYR A 576 11.39 8.15 18.10
N GLU A 577 11.93 7.55 19.15
CA GLU A 577 12.97 6.55 19.02
C GLU A 577 12.45 5.33 18.24
N VAL A 578 13.31 4.81 17.36
CA VAL A 578 13.06 3.65 16.52
C VAL A 578 14.17 2.66 16.74
N ASP A 579 13.82 1.41 17.05
CA ASP A 579 14.76 0.30 17.15
C ASP A 579 14.30 -0.86 16.27
N VAL A 580 15.19 -1.36 15.40
CA VAL A 580 14.91 -2.49 14.52
C VAL A 580 16.05 -3.49 14.60
N PHE A 581 15.76 -4.75 14.89
CA PHE A 581 16.79 -5.77 15.10
C PHE A 581 16.26 -7.20 14.92
N PHE A 582 17.17 -8.11 14.56
CA PHE A 582 16.89 -9.54 14.53
C PHE A 582 17.06 -10.16 15.91
N VAL A 583 16.26 -11.18 16.21
CA VAL A 583 16.37 -12.00 17.43
C VAL A 583 16.26 -13.48 17.09
N SER A 584 16.81 -14.34 17.96
CA SER A 584 16.72 -15.81 17.84
C SER A 584 16.11 -16.47 19.06
#